data_AF-A0A5A7P0G8-F1
#
_entry.id   AF-A0A5A7P0G8-F1
#
_cell.length_a   1.000
_cell.length_b   1.000
_cell.length_c   1.000
_cell.angle_alpha   90.00
_cell.angle_beta   90.00
_cell.angle_gamma   90.00
#
_symmetry.space_group_name_H-M   'P 1'
#
loop_
_entity.id
_entity.type
_entity.pdbx_description
1 polymer ?
#
loop_
_entity_poly.entity_id
_entity_poly.type
_entity_poly.pdbx_seq_one_letter_code
_entity_poly.pdbx_strand_id
1 'polypeptide(L)'
;MSGCPSSSSGSEDEDEGIDSYRKGGYHAVRIGDSFAGGRYIAQQKLGWGQFSTVWLAYDTQSSKYVALKIQKSAPQFAQAAVHEIEILSSIAAGDPSNSKSVVQLVDHFKHSGPNGQHLCMVLEFLGDSLLRLIKYNRYKGLELNKVREICKCILTALDYLHGKLGIIHTDLKPENILLCSTINPSKDPIRSGMNPVLERPEGSPNGGITTNSIEKKLKQRARRAVARISERRASVGGVGVVPKPSRCLDGIDLKCKVVDFGNACWADRPIAEEIQTRQYRAPEVILNSGYSFPADMWSFACTAFELATGEMMFTPKSGQGFSEDELICDMSVLLQDHLALMMELLGKMPRKIAIGGARSKDYFDKYGDLKRIRRLKYGSVDRLLVDKYKFSDAGAREFAAFLCPILNFEPEKRPTAQQCLQHPWLNIDNQTHDEVKSESSVEKVNVGMTNLQIKLRK
;
A
#
# COMPACT_ATOMS: atom_id res chain seq x y z
N MET A 1 -2.61 -14.68 -29.64
CA MET A 1 -2.80 -15.32 -28.32
C MET A 1 -1.98 -14.54 -27.30
N SER A 2 -2.64 -14.20 -26.21
CA SER A 2 -2.37 -13.08 -25.30
C SER A 2 -1.12 -13.28 -24.45
N GLY A 3 -0.12 -12.40 -24.62
CA GLY A 3 0.96 -12.23 -23.67
C GLY A 3 0.47 -11.47 -22.44
N CYS A 4 0.80 -11.97 -21.25
CA CYS A 4 0.57 -11.28 -19.98
C CYS A 4 1.32 -9.94 -19.96
N PRO A 5 0.70 -8.82 -19.54
CA PRO A 5 1.45 -7.60 -19.35
C PRO A 5 2.19 -7.67 -18.01
N SER A 6 3.50 -7.44 -18.09
CA SER A 6 4.37 -7.06 -16.99
C SER A 6 3.69 -6.01 -16.10
N SER A 7 3.68 -6.27 -14.79
CA SER A 7 3.34 -5.29 -13.75
C SER A 7 4.26 -4.09 -13.89
N SER A 8 3.81 -3.05 -14.58
CA SER A 8 4.53 -1.79 -14.69
C SER A 8 4.57 -1.15 -13.30
N SER A 9 5.75 -1.14 -12.71
CA SER A 9 6.08 -0.19 -11.64
C SER A 9 6.06 1.21 -12.26
N GLY A 10 4.87 1.80 -12.37
CA GLY A 10 4.68 3.13 -12.92
C GLY A 10 5.54 4.13 -12.17
N SER A 11 6.61 4.59 -12.81
CA SER A 11 7.32 5.78 -12.34
C SER A 11 6.34 6.96 -12.41
N GLU A 12 6.27 7.79 -11.37
CA GLU A 12 5.39 8.98 -11.32
C GLU A 12 5.68 10.00 -12.46
N ASP A 13 6.67 9.72 -13.32
CA ASP A 13 7.13 10.55 -14.43
C ASP A 13 6.78 9.98 -15.83
N GLU A 14 6.12 8.82 -15.92
CA GLU A 14 5.53 8.32 -17.17
C GLU A 14 4.13 8.90 -17.36
N ASP A 15 3.92 9.55 -18.51
CA ASP A 15 2.61 10.06 -18.95
C ASP A 15 1.85 8.88 -19.57
N GLU A 16 0.53 8.80 -19.40
CA GLU A 16 -0.31 7.69 -19.89
C GLU A 16 -0.31 7.45 -21.42
N GLY A 17 0.45 8.28 -22.16
CA GLY A 17 0.52 8.30 -23.61
C GLY A 17 -0.71 8.94 -24.23
N ILE A 18 -0.51 9.90 -25.13
CA ILE A 18 -1.60 10.58 -25.86
C ILE A 18 -2.43 9.55 -26.66
N ASP A 19 -1.79 8.49 -27.15
CA ASP A 19 -2.42 7.44 -27.96
C ASP A 19 -3.52 6.65 -27.21
N SER A 20 -3.51 6.69 -25.88
CA SER A 20 -4.53 6.04 -25.05
C SER A 20 -5.83 6.84 -24.97
N TYR A 21 -5.84 8.12 -25.36
CA TYR A 21 -7.03 8.99 -25.41
C TYR A 21 -7.76 8.91 -26.75
N ARG A 22 -8.27 7.72 -27.06
CA ARG A 22 -8.99 7.40 -28.29
C ARG A 22 -10.30 6.68 -28.00
N LYS A 23 -11.12 6.42 -29.02
CA LYS A 23 -12.32 5.58 -28.90
C LYS A 23 -11.98 4.23 -28.23
N GLY A 24 -12.72 3.89 -27.17
CA GLY A 24 -12.45 2.72 -26.31
C GLY A 24 -11.36 2.93 -25.24
N GLY A 25 -10.64 4.04 -25.28
CA GLY A 25 -9.55 4.40 -24.37
C GLY A 25 -10.00 5.31 -23.22
N TYR A 26 -9.10 6.16 -22.74
CA TYR A 26 -9.37 7.10 -21.64
C TYR A 26 -10.31 8.24 -22.07
N HIS A 27 -11.02 8.81 -21.10
CA HIS A 27 -11.75 10.06 -21.27
C HIS A 27 -10.83 11.25 -21.01
N ALA A 28 -10.81 12.25 -21.89
CA ALA A 28 -10.03 13.47 -21.70
C ALA A 28 -10.78 14.43 -20.76
N VAL A 29 -10.21 14.69 -19.58
CA VAL A 29 -10.81 15.56 -18.55
C VAL A 29 -9.99 16.84 -18.40
N ARG A 30 -10.69 17.95 -18.19
CA ARG A 30 -10.13 19.27 -17.86
C ARG A 30 -10.63 19.73 -16.50
N ILE A 31 -9.87 20.62 -15.87
CA ILE A 31 -10.29 21.30 -14.64
C ILE A 31 -11.55 22.12 -14.95
N GLY A 32 -12.55 22.02 -14.09
CA GLY A 32 -13.88 22.62 -14.25
C GLY A 32 -14.84 21.80 -15.09
N ASP A 33 -14.46 20.62 -15.60
CA ASP A 33 -15.41 19.74 -16.29
C ASP A 33 -16.45 19.18 -15.31
N SER A 34 -17.70 19.14 -15.79
CA SER A 34 -18.86 18.72 -15.02
C SER A 34 -19.28 17.29 -15.36
N PHE A 35 -19.58 16.51 -14.31
CA PHE A 35 -20.07 15.15 -14.39
C PHE A 35 -21.37 14.99 -13.60
N ALA A 36 -22.19 14.00 -13.98
CA ALA A 36 -23.49 13.70 -13.39
C ALA A 36 -24.39 14.95 -13.24
N GLY A 37 -24.56 15.70 -14.33
CA GLY A 37 -25.49 16.84 -14.38
C GLY A 37 -25.11 18.03 -13.50
N GLY A 38 -23.82 18.31 -13.28
CA GLY A 38 -23.40 19.43 -12.42
C GLY A 38 -22.92 19.02 -11.03
N ARG A 39 -23.15 17.77 -10.62
CA ARG A 39 -22.83 17.33 -9.26
C ARG A 39 -21.34 17.29 -8.98
N TYR A 40 -20.56 16.70 -9.89
CA TYR A 40 -19.11 16.50 -9.66
C TYR A 40 -18.30 17.37 -10.61
N ILE A 41 -17.52 18.29 -10.06
CA ILE A 41 -16.68 19.22 -10.84
C ILE A 41 -15.20 18.84 -10.68
N ALA A 42 -14.53 18.50 -11.79
CA ALA A 42 -13.15 18.07 -11.78
C ALA A 42 -12.18 19.20 -11.35
N GLN A 43 -11.26 18.89 -10.43
CA GLN A 43 -10.35 19.86 -9.82
C GLN A 43 -8.89 19.61 -10.21
N GLN A 44 -8.42 18.37 -10.02
CA GLN A 44 -7.03 18.00 -10.28
C GLN A 44 -6.93 16.50 -10.57
N LYS A 45 -6.04 16.10 -11.49
CA LYS A 45 -5.72 14.68 -11.68
C LYS A 45 -4.93 14.15 -10.48
N LEU A 46 -5.42 13.08 -9.85
CA LEU A 46 -4.76 12.42 -8.72
C LEU A 46 -3.83 11.29 -9.19
N GLY A 47 -4.22 10.58 -10.24
CA GLY A 47 -3.43 9.48 -10.77
C GLY A 47 -4.06 8.86 -12.01
N TRP A 48 -3.40 7.81 -12.50
CA TRP A 48 -3.88 6.99 -13.61
C TRP A 48 -3.31 5.58 -13.46
N GLY A 49 -3.99 4.61 -14.07
CA GLY A 49 -3.53 3.23 -14.17
C GLY A 49 -3.98 2.64 -15.50
N GLN A 50 -3.68 1.37 -15.74
CA GLN A 50 -3.93 0.71 -17.03
C GLN A 50 -5.39 0.81 -17.52
N PHE A 51 -6.35 0.94 -16.61
CA PHE A 51 -7.78 0.85 -16.91
C PHE A 51 -8.57 2.15 -16.66
N SER A 52 -8.01 3.10 -15.90
CA SER A 52 -8.74 4.30 -15.48
C SER A 52 -7.83 5.50 -15.26
N THR A 53 -8.43 6.69 -15.24
CA THR A 53 -7.85 7.89 -14.62
C THR A 53 -8.61 8.23 -13.35
N VAL A 54 -7.92 8.77 -12.35
CA VAL A 54 -8.53 9.22 -11.07
C VAL A 54 -8.32 10.71 -10.90
N TRP A 55 -9.40 11.42 -10.59
CA TRP A 55 -9.43 12.86 -10.45
C TRP A 55 -10.00 13.26 -9.08
N LEU A 56 -9.42 14.28 -8.47
CA LEU A 56 -10.07 15.03 -7.43
C LEU A 56 -11.25 15.76 -8.07
N ALA A 57 -12.42 15.60 -7.49
CA ALA A 57 -13.61 16.33 -7.88
C ALA A 57 -14.26 16.96 -6.64
N TYR A 58 -15.04 18.01 -6.85
CA TYR A 58 -15.86 18.63 -5.82
C TYR A 58 -17.32 18.20 -6.03
N ASP A 59 -17.93 17.59 -5.02
CA ASP A 59 -19.36 17.26 -4.97
C ASP A 59 -20.13 18.51 -4.52
N THR A 60 -20.88 19.10 -5.44
CA THR A 60 -21.65 20.34 -5.22
C THR A 60 -22.88 20.13 -4.33
N GLN A 61 -23.37 18.89 -4.19
CA GLN A 61 -24.51 18.58 -3.31
C GLN A 61 -24.09 18.41 -1.85
N SER A 62 -22.99 17.70 -1.61
CA SER A 62 -22.50 17.48 -0.23
C SER A 62 -21.46 18.51 0.23
N SER A 63 -21.01 19.38 -0.66
CA SER A 63 -19.92 20.35 -0.44
C SER A 63 -18.62 19.70 0.04
N LYS A 64 -18.23 18.57 -0.57
CA LYS A 64 -17.06 17.78 -0.17
C LYS A 64 -16.19 17.44 -1.38
N TYR A 65 -14.90 17.28 -1.13
CA TYR A 65 -13.97 16.70 -2.09
C TYR A 65 -14.12 15.18 -2.15
N VAL A 66 -14.08 14.63 -3.36
CA VAL A 66 -14.22 13.21 -3.68
C VAL A 66 -13.18 12.79 -4.72
N ALA A 67 -12.93 11.48 -4.83
CA ALA A 67 -12.12 10.91 -5.89
C ALA A 67 -13.03 10.32 -6.97
N LEU A 68 -12.98 10.90 -8.17
CA LEU A 68 -13.70 10.45 -9.36
C LEU A 68 -12.78 9.53 -10.20
N LYS A 69 -13.05 8.22 -10.16
CA LYS A 69 -12.38 7.20 -10.98
C LYS A 69 -13.18 6.99 -12.26
N ILE A 70 -12.56 7.24 -13.41
CA ILE A 70 -13.19 7.17 -14.75
C ILE A 70 -12.54 6.02 -15.52
N GLN A 71 -13.33 5.00 -15.83
CA GLN A 71 -12.88 3.81 -16.55
C GLN A 71 -12.72 4.09 -18.05
N LYS A 72 -11.85 3.33 -18.72
CA LYS A 72 -11.79 3.28 -20.18
C LYS A 72 -13.13 2.82 -20.77
N SER A 73 -13.45 3.29 -21.97
CA SER A 73 -14.78 3.05 -22.57
C SER A 73 -14.90 1.76 -23.39
N ALA A 74 -13.81 1.01 -23.63
CA ALA A 74 -13.90 -0.22 -24.39
C ALA A 74 -14.75 -1.28 -23.65
N PRO A 75 -15.62 -2.03 -24.35
CA PRO A 75 -16.53 -3.00 -23.73
C PRO A 75 -15.83 -4.04 -22.84
N GLN A 76 -14.62 -4.45 -23.23
CA GLN A 76 -13.79 -5.40 -22.46
C GLN A 76 -13.44 -4.93 -21.04
N PHE A 77 -13.48 -3.63 -20.75
CA PHE A 77 -13.25 -3.09 -19.42
C PHE A 77 -14.54 -2.88 -18.61
N ALA A 78 -15.70 -2.88 -19.28
CA ALA A 78 -16.97 -2.59 -18.62
C ALA A 78 -17.35 -3.67 -17.60
N GLN A 79 -17.12 -4.95 -17.91
CA GLN A 79 -17.45 -6.04 -16.98
C GLN A 79 -16.61 -5.98 -15.70
N ALA A 80 -15.30 -5.74 -15.82
CA ALA A 80 -14.42 -5.57 -14.67
C ALA A 80 -14.82 -4.36 -13.82
N ALA A 81 -15.21 -3.24 -14.46
CA ALA A 81 -15.69 -2.06 -13.76
C ALA A 81 -17.03 -2.28 -13.03
N VAL A 82 -17.97 -3.00 -13.63
CA VAL A 82 -19.25 -3.35 -12.99
C VAL A 82 -19.00 -4.26 -11.79
N HIS A 83 -18.14 -5.27 -11.93
CA HIS A 83 -17.73 -6.14 -10.84
C HIS A 83 -17.10 -5.36 -9.68
N GLU A 84 -16.20 -4.41 -9.97
CA GLU A 84 -15.62 -3.53 -8.96
C GLU A 84 -16.70 -2.69 -8.24
N ILE A 85 -17.68 -2.14 -8.99
CA ILE A 85 -18.82 -1.39 -8.42
C ILE A 85 -19.65 -2.28 -7.50
N GLU A 86 -19.93 -3.53 -7.86
CA GLU A 86 -20.72 -4.46 -7.03
C GLU A 86 -20.02 -4.77 -5.70
N ILE A 87 -18.71 -5.06 -5.73
CA ILE A 87 -17.91 -5.26 -4.51
C ILE A 87 -17.95 -3.99 -3.64
N LEU A 88 -17.62 -2.84 -4.22
CA LEU A 88 -17.57 -1.57 -3.50
C LEU A 88 -18.95 -1.17 -2.92
N SER A 89 -20.04 -1.47 -3.63
CA SER A 89 -21.40 -1.23 -3.14
C SER A 89 -21.73 -2.12 -1.94
N SER A 90 -21.33 -3.40 -1.98
CA SER A 90 -21.49 -4.33 -0.85
C SER A 90 -20.69 -3.88 0.37
N ILE A 91 -19.46 -3.38 0.15
CA ILE A 91 -18.60 -2.83 1.21
C ILE A 91 -19.26 -1.62 1.86
N ALA A 92 -19.75 -0.67 1.06
CA ALA A 92 -20.36 0.56 1.57
C ALA A 92 -21.68 0.28 2.31
N ALA A 93 -22.50 -0.64 1.79
CA ALA A 93 -23.76 -1.02 2.42
C ALA A 93 -23.57 -1.67 3.81
N GLY A 94 -22.50 -2.45 4.00
CA GLY A 94 -22.21 -3.11 5.27
C GLY A 94 -21.45 -2.24 6.30
N ASP A 95 -20.93 -1.08 5.89
CA ASP A 95 -20.27 -0.10 6.79
C ASP A 95 -20.75 1.34 6.56
N PRO A 96 -22.02 1.67 6.87
CA PRO A 96 -22.52 3.05 6.78
C PRO A 96 -21.77 4.03 7.69
N SER A 97 -21.11 3.52 8.74
CA SER A 97 -20.32 4.31 9.69
C SER A 97 -18.94 4.71 9.18
N ASN A 98 -18.50 4.10 8.06
CA ASN A 98 -17.16 4.28 7.49
C ASN A 98 -16.02 4.05 8.50
N SER A 99 -16.16 3.00 9.34
CA SER A 99 -15.24 2.70 10.44
C SER A 99 -14.33 1.50 10.17
N LYS A 100 -14.50 0.78 9.06
CA LYS A 100 -13.80 -0.48 8.78
C LYS A 100 -12.49 -0.35 8.01
N SER A 101 -11.95 0.86 7.89
CA SER A 101 -10.69 1.10 7.16
C SER A 101 -10.71 0.61 5.71
N VAL A 102 -11.86 0.65 5.04
CA VAL A 102 -12.02 0.38 3.61
C VAL A 102 -12.60 1.62 2.92
N VAL A 103 -12.13 1.92 1.72
CA VAL A 103 -12.66 3.05 0.93
C VAL A 103 -14.16 2.92 0.67
N GLN A 104 -14.88 4.03 0.78
CA GLN A 104 -16.30 4.10 0.52
C GLN A 104 -16.61 4.52 -0.92
N LEU A 105 -17.52 3.77 -1.55
CA LEU A 105 -18.20 4.20 -2.77
C LEU A 105 -19.37 5.11 -2.40
N VAL A 106 -19.29 6.35 -2.87
CA VAL A 106 -20.28 7.40 -2.64
C VAL A 106 -21.36 7.37 -3.72
N ASP A 107 -20.96 7.19 -4.99
CA ASP A 107 -21.86 7.19 -6.14
C ASP A 107 -21.20 6.45 -7.32
N HIS A 108 -22.00 6.04 -8.30
CA HIS A 108 -21.49 5.56 -9.58
C HIS A 108 -22.47 5.91 -10.70
N PHE A 109 -21.93 6.24 -11.88
CA PHE A 109 -22.75 6.64 -13.02
C PHE A 109 -22.04 6.37 -14.36
N LYS A 110 -22.78 6.52 -15.45
CA LYS A 110 -22.25 6.46 -16.81
C LYS A 110 -22.04 7.88 -17.35
N HIS A 111 -20.88 8.14 -17.93
CA HIS A 111 -20.57 9.39 -18.59
C HIS A 111 -20.33 9.17 -20.09
N SER A 112 -21.10 9.86 -20.93
CA SER A 112 -20.91 9.84 -22.38
C SER A 112 -19.91 10.90 -22.78
N GLY A 113 -18.76 10.48 -23.32
CA GLY A 113 -17.73 11.35 -23.85
C GLY A 113 -17.39 11.04 -25.31
N PRO A 114 -16.46 11.80 -25.92
CA PRO A 114 -16.07 11.61 -27.32
C PRO A 114 -15.47 10.22 -27.61
N ASN A 115 -14.90 9.58 -26.58
CA ASN A 115 -14.25 8.27 -26.69
C ASN A 115 -15.19 7.10 -26.38
N GLY A 116 -16.46 7.35 -26.07
CA GLY A 116 -17.47 6.34 -25.77
C GLY A 116 -18.17 6.58 -24.43
N GLN A 117 -18.84 5.54 -23.93
CA GLN A 117 -19.47 5.57 -22.61
C GLN A 117 -18.47 5.06 -21.56
N HIS A 118 -18.23 5.87 -20.54
CA HIS A 118 -17.31 5.59 -19.46
C HIS A 118 -18.09 5.29 -18.18
N LEU A 119 -17.71 4.22 -17.46
CA LEU A 119 -18.20 3.99 -16.11
C LEU A 119 -17.38 4.82 -15.13
N CYS A 120 -18.07 5.58 -14.29
CA CYS A 120 -17.49 6.47 -13.30
C CYS A 120 -17.86 5.98 -11.90
N MET A 121 -16.87 5.94 -11.01
CA MET A 121 -17.05 5.69 -9.58
C MET A 121 -16.62 6.92 -8.81
N VAL A 122 -17.43 7.32 -7.84
CA VAL A 122 -17.15 8.41 -6.92
C VAL A 122 -16.82 7.78 -5.58
N LEU A 123 -15.57 7.91 -5.17
CA LEU A 123 -15.04 7.40 -3.92
C LEU A 123 -14.82 8.58 -2.96
N GLU A 124 -14.80 8.30 -1.65
CA GLU A 124 -14.29 9.30 -0.72
C GLU A 124 -12.86 9.72 -1.08
N PHE A 125 -12.52 10.99 -0.84
CA PHE A 125 -11.15 11.45 -1.03
C PHE A 125 -10.24 10.88 0.06
N LEU A 126 -9.12 10.30 -0.35
CA LEU A 126 -8.03 9.84 0.52
C LEU A 126 -6.72 10.50 0.09
N GLY A 127 -5.75 10.48 0.98
CA GLY A 127 -4.43 11.08 0.82
C GLY A 127 -3.43 10.19 0.05
N ASP A 128 -2.19 10.23 0.49
CA ASP A 128 -1.08 9.58 -0.18
C ASP A 128 -1.04 8.06 0.11
N SER A 129 -0.54 7.27 -0.85
CA SER A 129 -0.33 5.84 -0.64
C SER A 129 0.80 5.56 0.34
N LEU A 130 0.76 4.37 0.98
CA LEU A 130 1.86 3.93 1.83
C LEU A 130 3.16 3.76 1.04
N LEU A 131 3.11 3.40 -0.25
CA LEU A 131 4.31 3.44 -1.10
C LEU A 131 4.92 4.84 -1.15
N ARG A 132 4.08 5.89 -1.25
CA ARG A 132 4.56 7.27 -1.24
C ARG A 132 5.12 7.67 0.12
N LEU A 133 4.56 7.15 1.21
CA LEU A 133 5.11 7.32 2.56
C LEU A 133 6.49 6.67 2.70
N ILE A 134 6.67 5.43 2.23
CA ILE A 134 7.96 4.72 2.21
C ILE A 134 9.00 5.53 1.41
N LYS A 135 8.63 6.01 0.22
CA LYS A 135 9.46 6.88 -0.61
C LYS A 135 9.79 8.21 0.08
N TYR A 136 8.81 8.83 0.74
CA TYR A 136 8.99 10.08 1.48
C TYR A 136 10.02 9.92 2.60
N ASN A 137 9.97 8.77 3.30
CA ASN A 137 10.92 8.34 4.32
C ASN A 137 12.24 7.77 3.75
N ARG A 138 12.46 7.88 2.43
CA ARG A 138 13.67 7.45 1.74
C ARG A 138 14.01 5.97 1.96
N TYR A 139 12.99 5.10 2.02
CA TYR A 139 13.16 3.65 2.17
C TYR A 139 13.94 3.24 3.44
N LYS A 140 13.90 4.05 4.51
CA LYS A 140 14.59 3.75 5.77
C LYS A 140 13.80 2.84 6.72
N GLY A 141 12.57 2.49 6.37
CA GLY A 141 11.63 1.83 7.29
C GLY A 141 11.01 2.78 8.31
N LEU A 142 9.81 2.46 8.75
CA LEU A 142 9.06 3.18 9.78
C LEU A 142 9.35 2.57 11.16
N GLU A 143 9.26 3.39 12.20
CA GLU A 143 9.32 2.92 13.58
C GLU A 143 8.19 1.92 13.86
N LEU A 144 8.47 0.86 14.63
CA LEU A 144 7.51 -0.23 14.88
C LEU A 144 6.17 0.25 15.43
N ASN A 145 6.14 1.33 16.23
CA ASN A 145 4.88 1.93 16.72
C ASN A 145 4.01 2.44 15.57
N LYS A 146 4.62 3.11 14.59
CA LYS A 146 3.94 3.61 13.38
C LYS A 146 3.47 2.45 12.49
N VAL A 147 4.31 1.40 12.34
CA VAL A 147 3.93 0.17 11.61
C VAL A 147 2.72 -0.49 12.26
N ARG A 148 2.67 -0.54 13.59
CA ARG A 148 1.59 -1.14 14.38
C ARG A 148 0.25 -0.44 14.17
N GLU A 149 0.23 0.89 14.15
CA GLU A 149 -0.99 1.68 13.86
C GLU A 149 -1.54 1.39 12.46
N ILE A 150 -0.66 1.35 11.46
CA ILE A 150 -1.03 1.00 10.08
C ILE A 150 -1.54 -0.44 10.02
N CYS A 151 -0.86 -1.38 10.69
CA CYS A 151 -1.27 -2.78 10.73
C CYS A 151 -2.68 -2.96 11.32
N LYS A 152 -3.03 -2.21 12.37
CA LYS A 152 -4.39 -2.22 12.94
C LYS A 152 -5.45 -1.80 11.93
N CYS A 153 -5.17 -0.76 11.14
CA CYS A 153 -6.09 -0.32 10.08
C CYS A 153 -6.28 -1.41 9.01
N ILE A 154 -5.18 -1.99 8.51
CA ILE A 154 -5.24 -3.02 7.47
C ILE A 154 -5.97 -4.27 7.98
N LEU A 155 -5.67 -4.72 9.20
CA LEU A 155 -6.33 -5.88 9.78
C LEU A 155 -7.81 -5.65 10.10
N THR A 156 -8.19 -4.43 10.49
CA THR A 156 -9.61 -4.05 10.64
C THR A 156 -10.35 -4.17 9.32
N ALA A 157 -9.72 -3.75 8.22
CA ALA A 157 -10.26 -3.90 6.88
C ALA A 157 -10.38 -5.37 6.46
N LEU A 158 -9.32 -6.17 6.64
CA LEU A 158 -9.34 -7.58 6.27
C LEU A 158 -10.34 -8.39 7.11
N ASP A 159 -10.48 -8.11 8.41
CA ASP A 159 -11.48 -8.77 9.26
C ASP A 159 -12.91 -8.52 8.75
N TYR A 160 -13.19 -7.27 8.37
CA TYR A 160 -14.48 -6.91 7.78
C TYR A 160 -14.70 -7.59 6.42
N LEU A 161 -13.74 -7.51 5.50
CA LEU A 161 -13.83 -8.10 4.17
C LEU A 161 -14.00 -9.63 4.24
N HIS A 162 -13.16 -10.31 5.01
CA HIS A 162 -13.12 -11.77 5.09
C HIS A 162 -14.29 -12.31 5.91
N GLY A 163 -14.46 -11.80 7.13
CA GLY A 163 -15.38 -12.35 8.12
C GLY A 163 -16.83 -11.92 7.92
N LYS A 164 -17.09 -10.73 7.36
CA LYS A 164 -18.46 -10.22 7.17
C LYS A 164 -18.95 -10.30 5.73
N LEU A 165 -18.08 -10.04 4.75
CA LEU A 165 -18.50 -9.95 3.35
C LEU A 165 -18.08 -11.15 2.49
N GLY A 166 -17.15 -11.98 2.96
CA GLY A 166 -16.60 -13.08 2.17
C GLY A 166 -15.83 -12.61 0.93
N ILE A 167 -15.23 -11.42 0.98
CA ILE A 167 -14.46 -10.81 -0.10
C ILE A 167 -12.97 -11.06 0.13
N ILE A 168 -12.24 -11.42 -0.91
CA ILE A 168 -10.78 -11.52 -0.94
C ILE A 168 -10.28 -10.32 -1.77
N HIS A 169 -9.33 -9.55 -1.24
CA HIS A 169 -8.78 -8.37 -1.90
C HIS A 169 -7.87 -8.75 -3.07
N THR A 170 -7.05 -9.78 -2.89
CA THR A 170 -6.16 -10.41 -3.89
C THR A 170 -4.98 -9.59 -4.41
N ASP A 171 -4.90 -8.28 -4.14
CA ASP A 171 -3.76 -7.44 -4.54
C ASP A 171 -3.35 -6.43 -3.44
N LEU A 172 -3.25 -6.90 -2.19
CA LEU A 172 -2.89 -6.06 -1.06
C LEU A 172 -1.39 -5.72 -1.10
N LYS A 173 -1.06 -4.42 -1.12
CA LYS A 173 0.30 -3.88 -1.19
C LYS A 173 0.32 -2.39 -0.79
N PRO A 174 1.47 -1.77 -0.50
CA PRO A 174 1.54 -0.36 -0.08
C PRO A 174 0.92 0.65 -1.06
N GLU A 175 0.83 0.35 -2.35
CA GLU A 175 0.15 1.18 -3.34
C GLU A 175 -1.37 1.23 -3.14
N ASN A 176 -1.95 0.12 -2.68
CA ASN A 176 -3.39 -0.08 -2.52
C ASN A 176 -3.86 0.18 -1.09
N ILE A 177 -3.07 0.93 -0.31
CA ILE A 177 -3.41 1.40 1.01
C ILE A 177 -3.11 2.90 1.06
N LEU A 178 -4.13 3.71 1.26
CA LEU A 178 -4.02 5.17 1.27
C LEU A 178 -4.21 5.72 2.68
N LEU A 179 -3.40 6.71 3.05
CA LEU A 179 -3.63 7.51 4.25
C LEU A 179 -4.96 8.28 4.11
N CYS A 180 -5.64 8.54 5.22
CA CYS A 180 -6.86 9.35 5.23
C CYS A 180 -6.58 10.83 4.90
N SER A 181 -5.34 11.28 5.06
CA SER A 181 -4.91 12.64 4.73
C SER A 181 -3.56 12.62 4.01
N THR A 182 -3.25 13.70 3.28
CA THR A 182 -1.96 13.79 2.57
C THR A 182 -0.80 14.00 3.54
N ILE A 183 0.38 13.47 3.18
CA ILE A 183 1.65 13.63 3.92
C ILE A 183 2.01 15.11 4.06
N ASN A 184 1.71 15.92 3.04
CA ASN A 184 1.91 17.36 3.09
C ASN A 184 0.57 18.08 3.26
N PRO A 185 0.26 18.63 4.45
CA PRO A 185 -1.00 19.32 4.73
C PRO A 185 -1.32 20.44 3.73
N SER A 186 -0.31 21.14 3.21
CA SER A 186 -0.51 22.23 2.22
C SER A 186 -1.03 21.75 0.86
N LYS A 187 -0.90 20.45 0.56
CA LYS A 187 -1.41 19.82 -0.67
C LYS A 187 -2.74 19.10 -0.46
N ASP A 188 -3.21 19.04 0.79
CA ASP A 188 -4.47 18.44 1.14
C ASP A 188 -5.62 19.40 0.78
N PRO A 189 -6.56 19.04 -0.11
CA PRO A 189 -7.63 19.94 -0.50
C PRO A 189 -8.54 20.31 0.68
N ILE A 190 -8.65 19.44 1.69
CA ILE A 190 -9.46 19.68 2.88
C ILE A 190 -8.68 20.53 3.88
N ARG A 191 -7.43 20.13 4.21
CA ARG A 191 -6.64 20.81 5.26
C ARG A 191 -6.04 22.15 4.81
N SER A 192 -5.85 22.36 3.51
CA SER A 192 -5.33 23.63 2.97
C SER A 192 -6.40 24.71 2.81
N GLY A 193 -7.69 24.39 2.96
CA GLY A 193 -8.78 25.32 2.67
C GLY A 193 -8.86 25.71 1.19
N MET A 194 -8.50 24.80 0.28
CA MET A 194 -8.55 25.05 -1.15
C MET A 194 -9.99 25.35 -1.57
N ASN A 195 -10.21 26.48 -2.24
CA ASN A 195 -11.50 26.80 -2.84
C ASN A 195 -11.71 25.98 -4.11
N PRO A 196 -12.86 25.31 -4.27
CA PRO A 196 -13.13 24.53 -5.47
C PRO A 196 -13.29 25.45 -6.69
N VAL A 197 -12.71 25.03 -7.80
CA VAL A 197 -12.93 25.66 -9.12
C VAL A 197 -14.27 25.17 -9.64
N LEU A 198 -15.30 26.01 -9.57
CA LEU A 198 -16.67 25.67 -9.99
C LEU A 198 -16.94 25.96 -11.46
N GLU A 199 -16.24 26.93 -12.04
CA GLU A 199 -16.36 27.33 -13.43
C GLU A 199 -15.09 27.01 -14.21
N ARG A 200 -15.22 26.75 -15.51
CA ARG A 200 -14.05 26.60 -16.37
C ARG A 200 -13.31 27.93 -16.43
N PRO A 201 -11.98 27.96 -16.20
CA PRO A 201 -11.20 29.16 -16.45
C PRO A 201 -11.40 29.59 -17.91
N GLU A 202 -11.82 30.84 -18.14
CA GLU A 202 -11.99 31.37 -19.49
C GLU A 202 -10.68 31.23 -20.28
N GLY A 203 -10.75 30.54 -21.42
CA GLY A 203 -9.61 30.34 -22.30
C GLY A 203 -9.37 31.59 -23.15
N SER A 204 -8.15 32.12 -23.13
CA SER A 204 -7.67 33.08 -24.13
C SER A 204 -7.88 32.52 -25.56
N PRO A 205 -8.23 33.33 -26.57
CA PRO A 205 -8.86 32.86 -27.83
C PRO A 205 -7.96 32.10 -28.81
N ASN A 206 -6.74 31.71 -28.45
CA ASN A 206 -5.85 31.00 -29.35
C ASN A 206 -5.76 29.52 -28.96
N GLY A 207 -6.37 28.68 -29.78
CA GLY A 207 -6.21 27.23 -29.75
C GLY A 207 -4.74 26.84 -29.86
N GLY A 208 -4.10 26.64 -28.71
CA GLY A 208 -2.75 26.11 -28.58
C GLY A 208 -2.82 24.72 -27.95
N ILE A 209 -2.59 23.70 -28.77
CA ILE A 209 -2.22 22.33 -28.38
C ILE A 209 -1.26 22.38 -27.20
N THR A 210 -1.63 21.79 -26.04
CA THR A 210 -0.79 21.15 -24.99
C THR A 210 0.63 21.68 -24.67
N THR A 211 0.99 22.91 -24.99
CA THR A 211 2.37 23.42 -24.83
C THR A 211 2.65 23.93 -23.42
N ASN A 212 1.68 24.52 -22.72
CA ASN A 212 1.92 25.07 -21.37
C ASN A 212 2.23 24.02 -20.29
N SER A 213 1.73 22.79 -20.42
CA SER A 213 2.01 21.68 -19.49
C SER A 213 3.36 21.02 -19.79
N ILE A 214 3.61 20.75 -21.08
CA ILE A 214 4.87 20.18 -21.55
C ILE A 214 6.02 21.15 -21.28
N GLU A 215 5.84 22.45 -21.52
CA GLU A 215 6.85 23.48 -21.26
C GLU A 215 7.08 23.68 -19.75
N LYS A 216 6.03 23.58 -18.91
CA LYS A 216 6.20 23.54 -17.43
C LYS A 216 6.97 22.30 -16.98
N LYS A 217 6.62 21.11 -17.51
CA LYS A 217 7.29 19.84 -17.22
C LYS A 217 8.74 19.85 -17.75
N LEU A 218 9.01 20.44 -18.91
CA LEU A 218 10.36 20.64 -19.47
C LEU A 218 11.16 21.64 -18.64
N LYS A 219 10.57 22.77 -18.22
CA LYS A 219 11.23 23.73 -17.31
C LYS A 219 11.51 23.09 -15.95
N GLN A 220 10.62 22.23 -15.45
CA GLN A 220 10.84 21.49 -14.20
C GLN A 220 11.90 20.39 -14.34
N ARG A 221 11.90 19.63 -15.45
CA ARG A 221 12.95 18.65 -15.78
C ARG A 221 14.29 19.33 -16.00
N ALA A 222 14.34 20.48 -16.68
CA ALA A 222 15.52 21.31 -16.85
C ALA A 222 16.03 21.84 -15.50
N ARG A 223 15.16 22.35 -14.62
CA ARG A 223 15.54 22.75 -13.24
C ARG A 223 16.08 21.58 -12.43
N ARG A 224 15.50 20.37 -12.54
CA ARG A 224 15.99 19.15 -11.86
C ARG A 224 17.31 18.65 -12.46
N ALA A 225 17.49 18.74 -13.78
CA ALA A 225 18.74 18.38 -14.45
C ALA A 225 19.86 19.35 -14.09
N VAL A 226 19.57 20.66 -14.05
CA VAL A 226 20.49 21.69 -13.57
C VAL A 226 20.84 21.45 -12.09
N ALA A 227 19.86 21.11 -11.24
CA ALA A 227 20.11 20.74 -9.84
C ALA A 227 20.99 19.48 -9.69
N ARG A 228 20.83 18.47 -10.56
CA ARG A 228 21.70 17.27 -10.58
C ARG A 228 23.10 17.57 -11.09
N ILE A 229 23.23 18.49 -12.06
CA ILE A 229 24.53 18.93 -12.58
C ILE A 229 25.25 19.80 -11.54
N SER A 230 24.54 20.65 -10.79
CA SER A 230 25.11 21.40 -9.67
C SER A 230 25.45 20.49 -8.48
N GLU A 231 24.65 19.46 -8.16
CA GLU A 231 24.99 18.42 -7.17
C GLU A 231 26.24 17.62 -7.60
N ARG A 232 26.40 17.27 -8.89
CA ARG A 232 27.62 16.63 -9.42
C ARG A 232 28.84 17.55 -9.46
N ARG A 233 28.68 18.85 -9.70
CA ARG A 233 29.79 19.83 -9.62
C ARG A 233 30.21 20.09 -8.16
N ALA A 234 29.27 20.06 -7.23
CA ALA A 234 29.55 20.13 -5.78
C ALA A 234 30.20 18.85 -5.23
N SER A 235 30.04 17.69 -5.88
CA SER A 235 30.75 16.46 -5.47
C SER A 235 32.19 16.38 -5.99
N VAL A 236 32.59 17.26 -6.92
CA VAL A 236 33.95 17.31 -7.50
C VAL A 236 34.78 18.43 -6.87
N GLY A 237 34.16 19.51 -6.38
CA GLY A 237 34.80 20.51 -5.53
C GLY A 237 34.42 20.30 -4.07
N GLY A 238 35.34 19.81 -3.25
CA GLY A 238 35.10 19.53 -1.83
C GLY A 238 34.61 20.75 -1.05
N VAL A 239 33.29 20.90 -0.94
CA VAL A 239 32.60 21.79 -0.01
C VAL A 239 31.34 21.07 0.47
N GLY A 240 31.14 21.05 1.79
CA GLY A 240 30.18 20.22 2.51
C GLY A 240 28.78 20.16 1.90
N VAL A 241 28.27 18.92 1.78
CA VAL A 241 26.88 18.63 1.46
C VAL A 241 26.00 19.26 2.54
N VAL A 242 25.27 20.32 2.21
CA VAL A 242 24.19 20.84 3.07
C VAL A 242 23.21 19.67 3.28
N PRO A 243 22.98 19.19 4.52
CA PRO A 243 22.04 18.11 4.75
C PRO A 243 20.66 18.55 4.27
N LYS A 244 20.05 17.81 3.32
CA LYS A 244 18.60 17.96 3.06
C LYS A 244 17.92 17.83 4.42
N PRO A 245 17.07 18.80 4.85
CA PRO A 245 16.46 18.77 6.17
C PRO A 245 15.86 17.38 6.42
N SER A 246 16.05 16.88 7.64
CA SER A 246 15.41 15.65 8.08
C SER A 246 13.91 15.80 7.83
N ARG A 247 13.38 14.99 6.91
CA ARG A 247 11.93 14.89 6.75
C ARG A 247 11.46 14.12 7.97
N CYS A 248 10.84 14.82 8.91
CA CYS A 248 10.27 14.17 10.07
C CYS A 248 8.95 13.51 9.69
N LEU A 249 8.71 12.30 10.20
CA LEU A 249 7.41 11.65 10.09
C LEU A 249 6.42 12.13 11.16
N ASP A 250 6.89 12.96 12.09
CA ASP A 250 6.07 13.48 13.19
C ASP A 250 4.96 14.40 12.66
N GLY A 251 3.75 14.21 13.19
CA GLY A 251 2.57 14.95 12.77
C GLY A 251 1.89 14.44 11.49
N ILE A 252 2.39 13.37 10.88
CA ILE A 252 1.65 12.64 9.84
C ILE A 252 0.60 11.75 10.52
N ASP A 253 -0.67 11.93 10.16
CA ASP A 253 -1.74 11.02 10.57
C ASP A 253 -1.64 9.71 9.78
N LEU A 254 -1.45 8.60 10.49
CA LEU A 254 -1.24 7.27 9.91
C LEU A 254 -2.53 6.45 9.77
N LYS A 255 -3.69 7.02 10.10
CA LYS A 255 -4.97 6.41 9.74
C LYS A 255 -5.00 6.17 8.23
N CYS A 256 -5.33 4.96 7.85
CA CYS A 256 -5.33 4.54 6.45
C CYS A 256 -6.49 3.61 6.13
N LYS A 257 -6.73 3.44 4.83
CA LYS A 257 -7.77 2.56 4.29
C LYS A 257 -7.24 1.73 3.13
N VAL A 258 -7.77 0.52 3.02
CA VAL A 258 -7.57 -0.37 1.86
C VAL A 258 -8.41 0.15 0.69
N VAL A 259 -7.79 0.21 -0.49
CA VAL A 259 -8.38 0.72 -1.73
C VAL A 259 -8.12 -0.22 -2.90
N ASP A 260 -8.71 0.07 -4.05
CA ASP A 260 -8.52 -0.63 -5.33
C ASP A 260 -9.00 -2.09 -5.34
N PHE A 261 -10.30 -2.26 -5.53
CA PHE A 261 -10.97 -3.55 -5.55
C PHE A 261 -11.12 -4.11 -6.97
N GLY A 262 -10.39 -3.58 -7.95
CA GLY A 262 -10.48 -4.01 -9.35
C GLY A 262 -10.09 -5.48 -9.60
N ASN A 263 -9.29 -6.07 -8.70
CA ASN A 263 -8.90 -7.49 -8.73
C ASN A 263 -9.63 -8.34 -7.68
N ALA A 264 -10.39 -7.72 -6.78
CA ALA A 264 -11.02 -8.42 -5.68
C ALA A 264 -12.10 -9.40 -6.17
N CYS A 265 -12.41 -10.41 -5.37
CA CYS A 265 -13.44 -11.40 -5.68
C CYS A 265 -14.14 -11.90 -4.43
N TRP A 266 -15.34 -12.46 -4.59
CA TRP A 266 -15.97 -13.23 -3.51
C TRP A 266 -15.32 -14.60 -3.41
N ALA A 267 -15.16 -15.10 -2.19
CA ALA A 267 -14.50 -16.39 -1.93
C ALA A 267 -15.23 -17.57 -2.59
N ASP A 268 -16.54 -17.45 -2.81
CA ASP A 268 -17.37 -18.46 -3.50
C ASP A 268 -17.33 -18.34 -5.04
N ARG A 269 -16.79 -17.23 -5.56
CA ARG A 269 -16.77 -16.88 -6.99
C ARG A 269 -15.41 -16.28 -7.39
N PRO A 270 -14.32 -17.06 -7.35
CA PRO A 270 -13.01 -16.60 -7.80
C PRO A 270 -13.02 -16.29 -9.30
N ILE A 271 -12.37 -15.19 -9.70
CA ILE A 271 -12.38 -14.68 -11.08
C ILE A 271 -11.06 -14.91 -11.84
N ALA A 272 -9.99 -15.28 -11.14
CA ALA A 272 -8.67 -15.51 -11.71
C ALA A 272 -7.89 -16.53 -10.88
N GLU A 273 -7.13 -17.43 -11.52
CA GLU A 273 -6.22 -18.35 -10.82
C GLU A 273 -4.91 -17.66 -10.40
N GLU A 274 -4.45 -16.68 -11.18
CA GLU A 274 -3.26 -15.90 -10.88
C GLU A 274 -3.66 -14.54 -10.30
N ILE A 275 -3.42 -14.40 -8.99
CA ILE A 275 -3.65 -13.18 -8.23
C ILE A 275 -2.33 -12.65 -7.64
N GLN A 276 -2.43 -11.51 -6.95
CA GLN A 276 -1.36 -10.83 -6.22
C GLN A 276 -0.21 -10.31 -7.09
N THR A 277 0.22 -9.10 -6.76
CA THR A 277 1.51 -8.57 -7.23
C THR A 277 2.65 -9.46 -6.73
N ARG A 278 3.63 -9.70 -7.62
CA ARG A 278 4.68 -10.73 -7.47
C ARG A 278 5.31 -10.81 -6.08
N GLN A 279 5.72 -9.68 -5.50
CA GLN A 279 6.47 -9.61 -4.24
C GLN A 279 5.61 -9.89 -3.00
N TYR A 280 4.29 -9.83 -3.14
CA TYR A 280 3.30 -10.06 -2.08
C TYR A 280 2.53 -11.37 -2.30
N ARG A 281 2.94 -12.16 -3.31
CA ARG A 281 2.24 -13.36 -3.74
C ARG A 281 2.51 -14.53 -2.81
N ALA A 282 1.44 -15.18 -2.38
CA ALA A 282 1.47 -16.31 -1.46
C ALA A 282 1.94 -17.61 -2.14
N PRO A 283 2.55 -18.54 -1.40
CA PRO A 283 3.08 -19.79 -1.97
C PRO A 283 1.99 -20.65 -2.62
N GLU A 284 0.78 -20.70 -2.07
CA GLU A 284 -0.36 -21.45 -2.65
C GLU A 284 -0.78 -20.93 -4.03
N VAL A 285 -0.63 -19.61 -4.27
CA VAL A 285 -0.88 -18.98 -5.58
C VAL A 285 0.26 -19.30 -6.56
N ILE A 286 1.51 -19.32 -6.09
CA ILE A 286 2.66 -19.76 -6.93
C ILE A 286 2.50 -21.23 -7.32
N LEU A 287 2.13 -22.09 -6.37
CA LEU A 287 1.95 -23.52 -6.58
C LEU A 287 0.67 -23.89 -7.32
N ASN A 288 -0.29 -22.95 -7.44
CA ASN A 288 -1.63 -23.18 -7.94
C ASN A 288 -2.32 -24.35 -7.20
N SER A 289 -2.42 -24.22 -5.87
CA SER A 289 -3.13 -25.17 -4.99
C SER A 289 -4.50 -24.66 -4.54
N GLY A 290 -5.03 -23.62 -5.21
CA GLY A 290 -6.18 -22.85 -4.75
C GLY A 290 -5.81 -21.77 -3.73
N TYR A 291 -6.64 -20.73 -3.62
CA TYR A 291 -6.45 -19.62 -2.69
C TYR A 291 -7.76 -19.26 -1.99
N SER A 292 -7.65 -18.57 -0.86
CA SER A 292 -8.78 -18.02 -0.11
C SER A 292 -8.29 -16.80 0.71
N PHE A 293 -9.00 -16.41 1.76
CA PHE A 293 -8.65 -15.32 2.67
C PHE A 293 -7.19 -15.32 3.16
N PRO A 294 -6.53 -16.46 3.46
CA PRO A 294 -5.14 -16.46 3.92
C PRO A 294 -4.13 -15.91 2.90
N ALA A 295 -4.49 -15.80 1.62
CA ALA A 295 -3.65 -15.17 0.62
C ALA A 295 -3.45 -13.68 0.92
N ASP A 296 -4.52 -12.96 1.28
CA ASP A 296 -4.41 -11.55 1.70
C ASP A 296 -3.59 -11.40 2.99
N MET A 297 -3.70 -12.36 3.91
CA MET A 297 -2.91 -12.38 5.14
C MET A 297 -1.40 -12.49 4.85
N TRP A 298 -1.01 -13.29 3.85
CA TRP A 298 0.38 -13.34 3.39
C TRP A 298 0.85 -11.98 2.85
N SER A 299 0.06 -11.37 1.96
CA SER A 299 0.37 -10.05 1.40
C SER A 299 0.44 -8.96 2.48
N PHE A 300 -0.40 -9.05 3.52
CA PHE A 300 -0.37 -8.19 4.70
C PHE A 300 0.96 -8.31 5.43
N ALA A 301 1.45 -9.53 5.70
CA ALA A 301 2.72 -9.74 6.38
C ALA A 301 3.91 -9.18 5.56
N CYS A 302 3.92 -9.38 4.23
CA CYS A 302 4.91 -8.77 3.35
C CYS A 302 4.85 -7.23 3.38
N THR A 303 3.65 -6.66 3.40
CA THR A 303 3.43 -5.21 3.50
C THR A 303 3.93 -4.66 4.84
N ALA A 304 3.63 -5.33 5.95
CA ALA A 304 4.10 -4.93 7.28
C ALA A 304 5.64 -4.97 7.38
N PHE A 305 6.28 -6.00 6.83
CA PHE A 305 7.73 -6.08 6.74
C PHE A 305 8.33 -4.91 5.93
N GLU A 306 7.74 -4.60 4.77
CA GLU A 306 8.20 -3.49 3.93
C GLU A 306 8.02 -2.12 4.61
N LEU A 307 6.93 -1.93 5.34
CA LEU A 307 6.74 -0.72 6.14
C LEU A 307 7.81 -0.57 7.21
N ALA A 308 8.17 -1.66 7.90
CA ALA A 308 9.16 -1.64 8.97
C ALA A 308 10.60 -1.46 8.46
N THR A 309 10.92 -2.01 7.28
CA THR A 309 12.31 -2.06 6.78
C THR A 309 12.59 -1.10 5.64
N GLY A 310 11.55 -0.63 4.94
CA GLY A 310 11.65 0.13 3.70
C GLY A 310 11.96 -0.72 2.47
N GLU A 311 12.08 -2.04 2.61
CA GLU A 311 12.41 -2.96 1.53
C GLU A 311 11.37 -4.08 1.41
N MET A 312 11.07 -4.49 0.18
CA MET A 312 10.21 -5.65 -0.07
C MET A 312 10.82 -6.92 0.51
N MET A 313 10.01 -7.72 1.21
CA MET A 313 10.45 -8.94 1.90
C MET A 313 11.03 -9.97 0.94
N PHE A 314 10.38 -10.17 -0.21
CA PHE A 314 10.81 -11.11 -1.24
C PHE A 314 10.99 -10.38 -2.56
N THR A 315 12.24 -10.31 -3.04
CA THR A 315 12.60 -9.68 -4.32
C THR A 315 13.24 -10.72 -5.23
N PRO A 316 12.44 -11.60 -5.86
CA PRO A 316 12.99 -12.64 -6.72
C PRO A 316 13.76 -12.03 -7.89
N LYS A 317 14.97 -12.52 -8.13
CA LYS A 317 15.85 -12.04 -9.21
C LYS A 317 15.92 -13.07 -10.32
N SER A 318 15.89 -12.60 -11.56
CA SER A 318 16.33 -13.39 -12.71
C SER A 318 17.83 -13.64 -12.50
N GLY A 319 18.28 -14.89 -12.49
CA GLY A 319 19.66 -15.22 -12.15
C GLY A 319 20.69 -14.38 -12.93
N GLN A 320 21.75 -13.92 -12.26
CA GLN A 320 22.91 -13.35 -12.94
C GLN A 320 23.62 -14.47 -13.71
N GLY A 321 23.65 -14.39 -15.05
CA GLY A 321 24.48 -15.27 -15.88
C GLY A 321 23.82 -15.96 -17.08
N PHE A 322 22.61 -15.57 -17.49
CA PHE A 322 21.92 -16.20 -18.62
C PHE A 322 21.85 -15.27 -19.84
N SER A 323 21.91 -15.88 -21.02
CA SER A 323 21.98 -15.18 -22.32
C SER A 323 20.63 -14.55 -22.72
N GLU A 324 20.64 -13.54 -23.61
CA GLU A 324 19.44 -12.78 -24.02
C GLU A 324 18.29 -13.64 -24.55
N ASP A 325 18.56 -14.84 -25.07
CA ASP A 325 17.54 -15.79 -25.56
C ASP A 325 16.85 -16.61 -24.44
N GLU A 326 17.45 -16.71 -23.24
CA GLU A 326 16.87 -17.41 -22.08
C GLU A 326 15.93 -16.52 -21.24
N LEU A 327 15.91 -15.21 -21.49
CA LEU A 327 15.01 -14.26 -20.84
C LEU A 327 13.52 -14.51 -21.17
N ILE A 328 13.23 -15.23 -22.26
CA ILE A 328 11.87 -15.61 -22.68
C ILE A 328 11.33 -16.80 -21.83
N CYS A 329 12.18 -17.52 -21.08
CA CYS A 329 11.83 -18.65 -20.21
C CYS A 329 11.52 -18.29 -18.73
N ASP A 330 11.61 -17.01 -18.35
CA ASP A 330 12.04 -16.67 -16.99
C ASP A 330 10.93 -16.64 -15.92
N MET A 331 9.65 -16.79 -16.27
CA MET A 331 8.59 -16.77 -15.24
C MET A 331 8.69 -17.96 -14.28
N SER A 332 9.04 -19.16 -14.77
CA SER A 332 9.22 -20.34 -13.89
C SER A 332 10.47 -20.20 -13.00
N VAL A 333 11.55 -19.64 -13.54
CA VAL A 333 12.81 -19.40 -12.82
C VAL A 333 12.59 -18.37 -11.71
N LEU A 334 11.97 -17.24 -12.05
CA LEU A 334 11.66 -16.18 -11.09
C LEU A 334 10.74 -16.66 -9.97
N LEU A 335 9.73 -17.47 -10.29
CA LEU A 335 8.84 -18.06 -9.27
C LEU A 335 9.56 -19.10 -8.40
N GLN A 336 10.53 -19.83 -8.96
CA GLN A 336 11.36 -20.75 -8.19
C GLN A 336 12.32 -20.03 -7.24
N ASP A 337 12.94 -18.94 -7.68
CA ASP A 337 13.75 -18.07 -6.83
C ASP A 337 12.90 -17.48 -5.70
N HIS A 338 11.65 -17.10 -6.00
CA HIS A 338 10.72 -16.62 -4.99
C HIS A 338 10.45 -17.68 -3.90
N LEU A 339 10.18 -18.93 -4.29
CA LEU A 339 9.99 -20.04 -3.34
C LEU A 339 11.27 -20.33 -2.53
N ALA A 340 12.46 -20.20 -3.14
CA ALA A 340 13.72 -20.33 -2.44
C ALA A 340 13.89 -19.25 -1.35
N LEU A 341 13.64 -17.98 -1.67
CA LEU A 341 13.69 -16.87 -0.71
C LEU A 341 12.74 -17.09 0.46
N MET A 342 11.52 -17.60 0.20
CA MET A 342 10.58 -17.96 1.26
C MET A 342 11.15 -19.05 2.16
N MET A 343 11.72 -20.12 1.58
CA MET A 343 12.27 -21.24 2.35
C MET A 343 13.55 -20.88 3.12
N GLU A 344 14.39 -20.00 2.58
CA GLU A 344 15.58 -19.50 3.26
C GLU A 344 15.21 -18.74 4.54
N LEU A 345 14.13 -17.95 4.50
CA LEU A 345 13.75 -17.09 5.62
C LEU A 345 12.77 -17.74 6.62
N LEU A 346 11.90 -18.63 6.15
CA LEU A 346 10.80 -19.24 6.93
C LEU A 346 11.04 -20.73 7.24
N GLY A 347 12.12 -21.31 6.71
CA GLY A 347 12.45 -22.72 6.84
C GLY A 347 11.89 -23.59 5.73
N LYS A 348 12.16 -24.90 5.81
CA LYS A 348 11.77 -25.85 4.75
C LYS A 348 10.25 -25.91 4.62
N MET A 349 9.74 -25.72 3.40
CA MET A 349 8.32 -25.89 3.09
C MET A 349 7.89 -27.35 3.38
N PRO A 350 6.77 -27.56 4.10
CA PRO A 350 6.26 -28.90 4.35
C PRO A 350 6.03 -29.67 3.05
N ARG A 351 6.49 -30.92 2.99
CA ARG A 351 6.41 -31.74 1.76
C ARG A 351 5.00 -31.78 1.16
N LYS A 352 3.97 -31.92 2.00
CA LYS A 352 2.56 -31.96 1.57
C LYS A 352 2.16 -30.70 0.79
N ILE A 353 2.64 -29.53 1.22
CA ILE A 353 2.41 -28.26 0.52
C ILE A 353 3.26 -28.20 -0.75
N ALA A 354 4.56 -28.49 -0.64
CA ALA A 354 5.51 -28.40 -1.76
C ALA A 354 5.09 -29.23 -2.98
N ILE A 355 4.49 -30.41 -2.77
CA ILE A 355 4.05 -31.31 -3.85
C ILE A 355 2.54 -31.27 -4.14
N GLY A 356 1.79 -30.43 -3.43
CA GLY A 356 0.32 -30.46 -3.42
C GLY A 356 -0.37 -29.59 -4.48
N GLY A 357 0.34 -28.65 -5.12
CA GLY A 357 -0.23 -27.73 -6.11
C GLY A 357 -0.12 -28.23 -7.54
N ALA A 358 -0.98 -27.72 -8.42
CA ALA A 358 -0.99 -28.11 -9.85
C ALA A 358 0.33 -27.79 -10.58
N ARG A 359 1.06 -26.75 -10.12
CA ARG A 359 2.38 -26.36 -10.65
C ARG A 359 3.55 -26.86 -9.79
N SER A 360 3.31 -27.62 -8.73
CA SER A 360 4.38 -28.11 -7.85
C SER A 360 5.50 -28.85 -8.59
N LYS A 361 5.13 -29.64 -9.62
CA LYS A 361 6.08 -30.40 -10.44
C LYS A 361 7.06 -29.51 -11.22
N ASP A 362 6.77 -28.22 -11.41
CA ASP A 362 7.66 -27.31 -12.13
C ASP A 362 8.82 -26.86 -11.23
N TYR A 363 8.60 -26.84 -9.91
CA TYR A 363 9.52 -26.27 -8.92
C TYR A 363 10.18 -27.33 -8.04
N PHE A 364 9.44 -28.35 -7.62
CA PHE A 364 9.83 -29.33 -6.62
C PHE A 364 9.97 -30.75 -7.19
N ASP A 365 10.89 -31.52 -6.63
CA ASP A 365 10.97 -32.96 -6.85
C ASP A 365 9.97 -33.74 -5.96
N LYS A 366 10.00 -35.07 -6.05
CA LYS A 366 9.09 -35.96 -5.29
C LYS A 366 9.30 -35.94 -3.76
N TYR A 367 10.43 -35.41 -3.30
CA TYR A 367 10.78 -35.28 -1.89
C TYR A 367 10.40 -33.89 -1.33
N GLY A 368 10.00 -32.95 -2.20
CA GLY A 368 9.67 -31.58 -1.83
C GLY A 368 10.89 -30.66 -1.80
N ASP A 369 11.97 -31.04 -2.48
CA ASP A 369 13.16 -30.20 -2.64
C ASP A 369 13.13 -29.45 -3.98
N LEU A 370 13.65 -28.22 -4.00
CA LEU A 370 13.66 -27.38 -5.19
C LEU A 370 14.59 -27.97 -6.28
N LYS A 371 14.07 -28.13 -7.50
CA LYS A 371 14.79 -28.75 -8.62
C LYS A 371 16.06 -27.99 -9.05
N ARG A 372 15.97 -26.65 -9.14
CA ARG A 372 17.05 -25.77 -9.65
C ARG A 372 17.96 -25.29 -8.53
N ILE A 373 17.39 -24.82 -7.42
CA ILE A 373 18.14 -24.25 -6.30
C ILE A 373 18.33 -25.33 -5.22
N ARG A 374 19.47 -26.01 -5.25
CA ARG A 374 19.76 -27.15 -4.35
C ARG A 374 20.43 -26.76 -3.03
N ARG A 375 20.93 -25.54 -2.92
CA ARG A 375 21.64 -25.03 -1.73
C ARG A 375 20.97 -23.76 -1.25
N LEU A 376 20.12 -23.91 -0.24
CA LEU A 376 19.43 -22.79 0.43
C LEU A 376 20.27 -22.30 1.62
N LYS A 377 20.39 -21.00 1.78
CA LYS A 377 21.04 -20.34 2.92
C LYS A 377 19.97 -19.98 3.95
N TYR A 378 19.72 -20.90 4.88
CA TYR A 378 18.73 -20.68 5.93
C TYR A 378 19.12 -19.55 6.87
N GLY A 379 18.14 -18.70 7.20
CA GLY A 379 18.20 -17.66 8.22
C GLY A 379 16.88 -17.60 8.96
N SER A 380 16.65 -16.49 9.66
CA SER A 380 15.40 -16.22 10.35
C SER A 380 15.06 -14.72 10.29
N VAL A 381 13.76 -14.41 10.37
CA VAL A 381 13.26 -13.03 10.26
C VAL A 381 13.86 -12.13 11.35
N ASP A 382 13.92 -12.60 12.60
CA ASP A 382 14.48 -11.84 13.72
C ASP A 382 15.97 -11.53 13.51
N ARG A 383 16.78 -12.50 13.06
CA ARG A 383 18.21 -12.30 12.79
C ARG A 383 18.42 -11.35 11.61
N LEU A 384 17.62 -11.48 10.55
CA LEU A 384 17.64 -10.55 9.42
C LEU A 384 17.36 -9.10 9.89
N LEU A 385 16.36 -8.91 10.75
CA LEU A 385 15.99 -7.60 11.29
C LEU A 385 17.11 -6.97 12.14
N VAL A 386 17.80 -7.76 12.98
CA VAL A 386 18.94 -7.29 13.79
C VAL A 386 20.16 -7.01 12.90
N ASP A 387 20.59 -8.00 12.12
CA ASP A 387 21.88 -7.97 11.44
C ASP A 387 21.89 -6.97 10.27
N LYS A 388 20.82 -6.93 9.48
CA LYS A 388 20.72 -6.05 8.30
C LYS A 388 20.09 -4.72 8.65
N TYR A 389 18.95 -4.73 9.34
CA TYR A 389 18.13 -3.52 9.54
C TYR A 389 18.36 -2.83 10.89
N LYS A 390 19.24 -3.38 11.75
CA LYS A 390 19.67 -2.78 13.02
C LYS A 390 18.52 -2.56 14.02
N PHE A 391 17.53 -3.45 13.99
CA PHE A 391 16.49 -3.50 15.02
C PHE A 391 17.10 -3.94 16.35
N SER A 392 16.51 -3.53 17.47
CA SER A 392 16.86 -4.12 18.76
C SER A 392 16.46 -5.59 18.79
N ASP A 393 17.22 -6.44 19.50
CA ASP A 393 16.89 -7.86 19.64
C ASP A 393 15.48 -8.11 20.19
N ALA A 394 14.98 -7.25 21.08
CA ALA A 394 13.62 -7.32 21.58
C ALA A 394 12.59 -7.01 20.48
N GLY A 395 12.72 -5.85 19.81
CA GLY A 395 11.80 -5.43 18.76
C GLY A 395 11.79 -6.38 17.56
N ALA A 396 12.96 -6.92 17.18
CA ALA A 396 13.08 -7.92 16.14
C ALA A 396 12.36 -9.23 16.49
N ARG A 397 12.55 -9.76 17.71
CA ARG A 397 11.87 -10.98 18.16
C ARG A 397 10.36 -10.80 18.24
N GLU A 398 9.88 -9.69 18.81
CA GLU A 398 8.45 -9.43 18.94
C GLU A 398 7.77 -9.26 17.59
N PHE A 399 8.41 -8.53 16.65
CA PHE A 399 7.86 -8.35 15.31
C PHE A 399 7.91 -9.64 14.49
N ALA A 400 8.99 -10.42 14.59
CA ALA A 400 9.06 -11.74 13.96
C ALA A 400 8.01 -12.71 14.55
N ALA A 401 7.79 -12.69 15.87
CA ALA A 401 6.75 -13.49 16.52
C ALA A 401 5.34 -13.15 16.02
N PHE A 402 5.10 -11.89 15.63
CA PHE A 402 3.86 -11.47 14.99
C PHE A 402 3.77 -11.91 13.52
N LEU A 403 4.83 -11.73 12.72
CA LEU A 403 4.79 -11.98 11.27
C LEU A 403 4.86 -13.48 10.90
N CYS A 404 5.74 -14.25 11.55
CA CYS A 404 6.03 -15.62 11.13
C CYS A 404 4.80 -16.56 11.14
N PRO A 405 3.87 -16.50 12.13
CA PRO A 405 2.64 -17.28 12.07
C PRO A 405 1.75 -16.93 10.87
N ILE A 406 1.75 -15.66 10.44
CA ILE A 406 1.01 -15.17 9.27
C ILE A 406 1.64 -15.67 7.97
N LEU A 407 2.96 -15.88 7.96
CA LEU A 407 3.73 -16.40 6.84
C LEU A 407 3.84 -17.94 6.84
N ASN A 408 2.91 -18.65 7.48
CA ASN A 408 2.91 -20.12 7.47
C ASN A 408 2.67 -20.65 6.04
N PHE A 409 3.42 -21.67 5.63
CA PHE A 409 3.24 -22.31 4.32
C PHE A 409 1.90 -23.04 4.16
N GLU A 410 1.31 -23.52 5.26
CA GLU A 410 -0.02 -24.11 5.28
C GLU A 410 -1.06 -22.98 5.47
N PRO A 411 -1.85 -22.62 4.43
CA PRO A 411 -2.79 -21.49 4.50
C PRO A 411 -3.78 -21.59 5.66
N GLU A 412 -4.24 -22.80 5.97
CA GLU A 412 -5.16 -23.12 7.07
C GLU A 412 -4.57 -22.90 8.47
N LYS A 413 -3.24 -22.81 8.60
CA LYS A 413 -2.56 -22.52 9.87
C LYS A 413 -2.27 -21.04 10.07
N ARG A 414 -2.50 -20.20 9.05
CA ARG A 414 -2.33 -18.75 9.20
C ARG A 414 -3.46 -18.20 10.07
N PRO A 415 -3.17 -17.32 11.04
CA PRO A 415 -4.22 -16.65 11.81
C PRO A 415 -5.09 -15.77 10.91
N THR A 416 -6.36 -15.65 11.26
CA THR A 416 -7.27 -14.69 10.63
C THR A 416 -6.93 -13.26 11.02
N ALA A 417 -7.43 -12.28 10.28
CA ALA A 417 -7.26 -10.87 10.63
C ALA A 417 -7.78 -10.54 12.04
N GLN A 418 -8.93 -11.12 12.43
CA GLN A 418 -9.49 -11.03 13.77
C GLN A 418 -8.51 -11.52 14.85
N GLN A 419 -7.88 -12.68 14.62
CA GLN A 419 -6.91 -13.26 15.56
C GLN A 419 -5.66 -12.38 15.66
N CYS A 420 -5.17 -11.86 14.53
CA CYS A 420 -4.06 -10.92 14.50
C CYS A 420 -4.35 -9.64 15.29
N LEU A 421 -5.57 -9.09 15.23
CA LEU A 421 -5.98 -7.90 16.00
C LEU A 421 -5.87 -8.09 17.52
N GLN A 422 -5.93 -9.34 18.00
CA GLN A 422 -5.77 -9.68 19.43
C GLN A 422 -4.31 -9.93 19.82
N HIS A 423 -3.37 -9.93 18.87
CA HIS A 423 -1.99 -10.27 19.14
C HIS A 423 -1.31 -9.22 20.05
N PRO A 424 -0.53 -9.61 21.07
CA PRO A 424 0.12 -8.69 22.01
C PRO A 424 1.01 -7.66 21.32
N TRP A 425 1.69 -8.04 20.24
CA TRP A 425 2.48 -7.08 19.45
C TRP A 425 1.64 -5.92 18.95
N LEU A 426 0.35 -6.06 18.62
CA LEU A 426 -0.48 -4.90 18.24
C LEU A 426 -0.99 -4.12 19.46
N ASN A 427 -1.19 -4.79 20.59
CA ASN A 427 -1.79 -4.24 21.80
C ASN A 427 -0.73 -4.08 22.89
N ILE A 428 0.36 -3.37 22.56
CA ILE A 428 1.26 -2.89 23.60
C ILE A 428 0.48 -1.86 24.40
N ASP A 429 0.02 -2.26 25.58
CA ASP A 429 -0.78 -1.40 26.43
C ASP A 429 -0.04 -0.10 26.76
N ASN A 430 -0.84 0.95 26.94
CA ASN A 430 -0.52 2.20 27.63
C ASN A 430 -0.09 2.02 29.11
N GLN A 431 0.33 0.81 29.52
CA GLN A 431 0.67 0.46 30.91
C GLN A 431 1.86 1.28 31.46
N THR A 432 2.74 1.80 30.60
CA THR A 432 3.83 2.71 31.03
C THR A 432 3.36 4.11 31.42
N HIS A 433 2.13 4.52 31.10
CA HIS A 433 1.58 5.82 31.53
C HIS A 433 0.88 5.80 32.89
N ASP A 434 0.45 4.63 33.36
CA ASP A 434 -0.22 4.49 34.66
C ASP A 434 0.75 4.16 35.81
N GLU A 435 1.87 3.48 35.54
CA GLU A 435 2.91 3.23 36.57
C GLU A 435 3.68 4.52 36.96
N VAL A 436 3.84 5.47 36.05
CA VAL A 436 4.45 6.78 36.34
C VAL A 436 3.51 7.70 37.14
N LYS A 437 2.19 7.45 37.12
CA LYS A 437 1.23 8.18 37.95
C LYS A 437 1.14 7.65 39.38
N SER A 438 1.47 6.38 39.64
CA SER A 438 1.44 5.79 40.99
C SER A 438 2.67 6.11 41.86
N GLU A 439 3.77 6.63 41.29
CA GLU A 439 4.98 6.98 42.07
C GLU A 439 5.06 8.46 42.50
N SER A 440 4.01 9.28 42.30
CA SER A 440 4.03 10.71 42.65
C SER A 440 3.26 11.12 43.91
N SER A 441 2.69 10.18 44.66
CA SER A 441 2.05 10.46 45.96
C SER A 441 2.98 10.14 47.13
N VAL A 442 4.03 10.95 47.31
CA VAL A 442 4.76 11.04 48.58
C VAL A 442 3.94 11.92 49.52
N GLU A 443 3.30 11.30 50.51
CA GLU A 443 2.63 11.98 51.61
C GLU A 443 3.63 12.84 52.40
N LYS A 444 3.36 14.15 52.49
CA LYS A 444 4.03 15.06 53.41
C LYS A 444 3.54 14.77 54.83
N VAL A 445 4.35 14.06 55.61
CA VAL A 445 4.14 13.92 57.06
C VAL A 445 4.50 15.25 57.73
N ASN A 446 3.48 15.99 58.17
CA ASN A 446 3.61 17.18 59.02
C ASN A 446 4.05 16.75 60.43
N VAL A 447 5.31 17.00 60.79
CA VAL A 447 5.78 16.84 62.17
C VAL A 447 5.58 18.16 62.91
N GLY A 448 4.53 18.21 63.74
CA GLY A 448 4.27 19.29 64.68
C GLY A 448 5.30 19.33 65.81
N MET A 449 5.87 20.51 66.05
CA MET A 449 6.68 20.81 67.23
C MET A 449 5.79 20.89 68.48
N THR A 450 6.07 20.09 69.51
CA THR A 450 5.82 20.46 70.90
C THR A 450 6.86 19.86 71.85
N ASN A 451 7.54 20.78 72.55
CA ASN A 451 8.29 20.71 73.80
C ASN A 451 8.28 19.41 74.62
N LEU A 452 9.48 18.95 75.00
CA LEU A 452 9.69 18.37 76.34
C LEU A 452 11.14 18.55 76.83
N GLN A 453 11.23 18.95 78.09
CA GLN A 453 12.38 19.44 78.83
C GLN A 453 13.40 18.35 79.23
N ILE A 454 14.62 18.85 79.43
CA ILE A 454 15.88 18.24 79.88
C ILE A 454 15.76 17.42 81.18
N LYS A 455 16.53 16.32 81.28
CA LYS A 455 17.15 15.88 82.54
C LYS A 455 18.58 15.37 82.30
N LEU A 456 19.56 16.17 82.74
CA LEU A 456 20.97 15.82 82.94
C LEU A 456 21.12 14.99 84.23
N ARG A 457 22.06 14.03 84.22
CA ARG A 457 22.93 13.51 85.30
C ARG A 457 23.51 12.16 84.83
N LYS A 458 24.79 11.82 84.99
CA LYS A 458 25.86 12.34 85.82
C LYS A 458 27.20 12.04 85.14
#